data_AF-A0A917V8D6-F1
#
_entry.id   AF-A0A917V8D6-F1
#
_cell.length_a   1.000
_cell.length_b   1.000
_cell.length_c   1.000
_cell.angle_alpha   90.00
_cell.angle_beta   90.00
_cell.angle_gamma   90.00
#
_symmetry.space_group_name_H-M   'P 1'
#
loop_
_entity.id
_entity.type
_entity.pdbx_description
1 polymer ?
#
loop_
_entity_poly.entity_id
_entity_poly.type
_entity_poly.pdbx_seq_one_letter_code
_entity_poly.pdbx_strand_id
1 'polypeptide(L)'
;MSEFNVDPTEMRSLARELRVHSGVLSGKQPIAQLGRDAARQKMIDSNLATKVEESLRGMDSVVRYHAKRMTEQADFLDAAATAIEQTDSASATSIARVGR
;
A
#
# COMPACT_ATOMS: atom_id res chain seq x y z
N MET A 1 -19.12 6.90 -24.86
CA MET A 1 -18.48 7.00 -23.54
C MET A 1 -18.26 5.57 -23.07
N SER A 2 -17.02 5.15 -22.83
CA SER A 2 -16.73 3.79 -22.35
C SER A 2 -17.44 3.60 -21.01
N GLU A 3 -18.33 2.63 -20.92
CA GLU A 3 -18.95 2.21 -19.68
C GLU A 3 -17.83 1.66 -18.79
N PHE A 4 -17.47 2.40 -17.74
CA PHE A 4 -16.48 1.95 -16.77
C PHE A 4 -17.19 0.86 -15.95
N ASN A 5 -17.00 -0.40 -16.33
CA ASN A 5 -17.54 -1.53 -15.58
C ASN A 5 -16.70 -1.68 -14.31
N VAL A 6 -17.22 -1.18 -13.18
CA VAL A 6 -16.55 -1.23 -11.88
C VAL A 6 -17.08 -2.44 -11.13
N ASP A 7 -16.24 -3.48 -10.96
CA ASP A 7 -16.57 -4.69 -10.21
C ASP A 7 -16.03 -4.60 -8.76
N PRO A 8 -16.90 -4.53 -7.73
CA PRO A 8 -16.49 -4.52 -6.32
C PRO A 8 -15.62 -5.72 -5.91
N THR A 9 -15.81 -6.88 -6.54
CA THR A 9 -15.04 -8.10 -6.26
C THR A 9 -13.58 -7.94 -6.68
N GLU A 10 -13.36 -7.43 -7.89
CA GLU A 10 -12.04 -7.13 -8.42
C GLU A 10 -11.35 -6.01 -7.62
N MET A 11 -12.09 -4.98 -7.20
CA MET A 11 -11.56 -3.93 -6.32
C MET A 11 -11.06 -4.49 -4.99
N ARG A 12 -11.85 -5.35 -4.35
CA ARG A 12 -11.46 -6.03 -3.10
C ARG A 12 -10.27 -6.98 -3.34
N SER A 13 -10.18 -7.62 -4.50
CA SER A 13 -9.04 -8.47 -4.85
C SER A 13 -7.75 -7.66 -4.95
N LEU A 14 -7.79 -6.57 -5.71
CA LEU A 14 -6.67 -5.65 -5.83
C LEU A 14 -6.27 -5.05 -4.48
N ALA A 15 -7.24 -4.68 -3.63
CA ALA A 15 -6.95 -4.21 -2.27
C ALA A 15 -6.18 -5.24 -1.44
N ARG A 16 -6.53 -6.53 -1.53
CA ARG A 16 -5.78 -7.61 -0.85
C ARG A 16 -4.35 -7.73 -1.38
N GLU A 17 -4.17 -7.71 -2.70
CA GLU A 17 -2.85 -7.79 -3.32
C GLU A 17 -1.95 -6.62 -2.90
N LEU A 18 -2.48 -5.40 -2.89
CA LEU A 18 -1.76 -4.21 -2.43
C LEU A 18 -1.31 -4.35 -0.97
N ARG A 19 -2.14 -4.93 -0.10
CA ARG A 19 -1.76 -5.18 1.30
C ARG A 19 -0.66 -6.22 1.42
N VAL A 20 -0.72 -7.30 0.65
CA VAL A 20 0.35 -8.31 0.60
C VAL A 20 1.66 -7.66 0.18
N HIS A 21 1.67 -6.91 -0.92
CA HIS A 21 2.87 -6.24 -1.40
C HIS A 21 3.39 -5.16 -0.44
N SER A 22 2.50 -4.38 0.19
CA SER A 22 2.86 -3.43 1.24
C SER A 22 3.53 -4.12 2.43
N GLY A 23 3.00 -5.26 2.87
CA GLY A 23 3.58 -6.09 3.91
C GLY A 23 4.96 -6.62 3.54
N VAL A 24 5.13 -7.12 2.31
CA VAL A 24 6.42 -7.58 1.78
C VAL A 24 7.45 -6.44 1.79
N LEU A 25 7.09 -5.26 1.28
CA LEU A 25 7.98 -4.09 1.26
C LEU A 25 8.36 -3.65 2.67
N SER A 26 7.38 -3.56 3.57
CA SER A 26 7.60 -3.20 4.97
C SER A 26 8.55 -4.19 5.66
N GLY A 27 8.43 -5.49 5.36
CA GLY A 27 9.32 -6.53 5.88
C GLY A 27 10.75 -6.50 5.35
N LYS A 28 11.03 -5.71 4.29
CA LYS A 28 12.42 -5.46 3.82
C LYS A 28 13.10 -4.32 4.56
N GLN A 29 12.37 -3.62 5.41
CA GLN A 29 12.88 -2.50 6.19
C GLN A 29 13.10 -2.90 7.65
N PRO A 30 14.07 -2.28 8.34
CA PRO A 30 15.10 -1.40 7.80
C PRO A 30 16.20 -2.16 7.02
N ILE A 31 16.64 -1.60 5.89
CA ILE A 31 17.57 -2.24 4.96
C ILE A 31 18.96 -2.34 5.60
N ALA A 32 19.45 -3.57 5.70
CA ALA A 32 20.80 -3.92 6.15
C ALA A 32 21.21 -3.23 7.47
N GLN A 33 20.27 -3.04 8.40
CA GLN A 33 20.48 -2.26 9.64
C GLN A 33 21.73 -2.71 10.41
N LEU A 34 21.84 -3.99 10.75
CA LEU A 34 23.00 -4.50 11.49
C LEU A 34 24.32 -4.26 10.75
N GLY A 35 24.32 -4.45 9.42
CA GLY A 35 25.51 -4.28 8.60
C GLY A 35 25.95 -2.82 8.48
N ARG A 36 25.00 -1.90 8.22
CA ARG A 36 25.31 -0.47 8.09
C ARG A 36 25.71 0.15 9.43
N ASP A 37 25.05 -0.24 10.52
CA ASP A 37 25.35 0.26 11.86
C ASP A 37 26.74 -0.23 12.29
N ALA A 38 27.09 -1.50 12.03
CA ALA A 38 28.41 -2.05 12.29
C ALA A 38 29.51 -1.40 11.41
N ALA A 39 29.22 -1.16 10.13
CA ALA A 39 30.15 -0.46 9.25
C ALA A 39 30.42 0.97 9.74
N ARG A 40 29.37 1.68 10.19
CA ARG A 40 29.50 3.02 10.74
C ARG A 40 30.36 3.05 12.00
N GLN A 41 30.18 2.08 12.89
CA GLN A 41 30.98 1.96 14.12
C GLN A 41 32.44 1.59 13.86
N LYS A 42 32.72 0.76 12.86
CA LYS A 42 34.10 0.31 12.55
C LYS A 42 34.87 1.30 11.68
N MET A 43 34.17 2.18 10.95
CA MET A 43 34.75 3.10 9.99
C MET A 43 34.35 4.55 10.31
N ILE A 44 34.64 4.97 11.55
CA ILE A 44 34.14 6.23 12.15
C ILE A 44 34.50 7.46 11.30
N ASP A 45 35.70 7.50 10.73
CA ASP A 45 36.17 8.63 9.91
C ASP A 45 35.99 8.42 8.40
N SER A 46 35.33 7.32 7.99
CA SER A 46 35.12 7.03 6.58
C SER A 46 33.89 7.75 6.04
N ASN A 47 34.10 8.70 5.14
CA ASN A 47 33.02 9.33 4.39
C ASN A 47 32.19 8.31 3.58
N LEU A 48 32.83 7.24 3.07
CA LEU A 48 32.12 6.17 2.36
C LEU A 48 31.11 5.46 3.29
N ALA A 49 31.52 5.08 4.50
CA ALA A 49 30.64 4.42 5.46
C ALA A 49 29.45 5.32 5.84
N THR A 50 29.70 6.61 6.06
CA THR A 50 28.65 7.61 6.28
C THR A 50 27.68 7.68 5.10
N LYS A 51 28.17 7.78 3.86
CA LYS A 51 27.32 7.90 2.67
C LYS A 51 26.52 6.63 2.40
N VAL A 52 27.08 5.46 2.66
CA VAL A 52 26.36 4.18 2.57
C VAL A 52 25.23 4.14 3.60
N GLU A 53 25.50 4.49 4.86
CA GLU A 53 24.45 4.54 5.90
C GLU A 53 23.32 5.52 5.53
N GLU A 54 23.67 6.74 5.14
CA GLU A 54 22.71 7.77 4.72
C GLU A 54 21.86 7.30 3.53
N SER A 55 22.49 6.68 2.53
CA SER A 55 21.79 6.15 1.36
C SER A 55 20.80 5.05 1.74
N LEU A 56 21.21 4.11 2.59
CA LEU A 56 20.35 3.02 3.05
C LEU A 56 19.18 3.53 3.92
N ARG A 57 19.41 4.55 4.76
CA ARG A 57 18.33 5.23 5.51
C ARG A 57 17.40 6.04 4.61
N GLY A 58 17.94 6.64 3.54
CA GLY A 58 17.14 7.29 2.50
C GLY A 58 16.23 6.29 1.80
N MET A 59 16.77 5.13 1.42
CA MET A 59 16.00 4.03 0.84
C MET A 59 14.92 3.49 1.81
N ASP A 60 15.21 3.42 3.12
CA ASP A 60 14.19 3.10 4.13
C ASP A 60 13.04 4.11 4.14
N SER A 61 13.31 5.39 3.88
CA SER A 61 12.25 6.39 3.82
C SER A 61 11.38 6.22 2.58
N VAL A 62 11.99 5.94 1.43
CA VAL A 62 11.30 5.70 0.15
C VAL A 62 10.42 4.45 0.22
N VAL A 63 10.97 3.32 0.66
CA VAL A 63 10.21 2.07 0.72
C VAL A 63 9.08 2.17 1.75
N ARG A 64 9.26 2.93 2.85
CA ARG A 64 8.20 3.17 3.85
C ARG A 64 7.07 4.00 3.27
N TYR A 65 7.42 5.04 2.52
CA TYR A 65 6.44 5.87 1.81
C TYR A 65 5.61 5.01 0.85
N HIS A 66 6.25 4.17 0.03
CA HIS A 66 5.52 3.32 -0.92
C HIS A 66 4.65 2.27 -0.24
N ALA A 67 5.14 1.59 0.79
CA ALA A 67 4.33 0.65 1.58
C ALA A 67 3.08 1.35 2.15
N LYS A 68 3.25 2.54 2.73
CA LYS A 68 2.13 3.34 3.23
C LYS A 68 1.13 3.68 2.13
N ARG A 69 1.59 4.17 0.98
CA ARG A 69 0.72 4.54 -0.16
C ARG A 69 -0.06 3.36 -0.70
N MET A 70 0.54 2.16 -0.72
CA MET A 70 -0.16 0.94 -1.14
C MET A 70 -1.27 0.56 -0.15
N THR A 71 -1.03 0.68 1.15
CA THR A 71 -2.06 0.47 2.17
C THR A 71 -3.20 1.49 2.03
N GLU A 72 -2.88 2.77 1.90
CA GLU A 72 -3.88 3.84 1.69
C GLU A 72 -4.73 3.58 0.44
N GLN A 73 -4.11 3.10 -0.65
CA GLN A 73 -4.82 2.77 -1.88
C GLN A 73 -5.72 1.54 -1.72
N ALA A 74 -5.29 0.53 -0.95
CA ALA A 74 -6.12 -0.62 -0.61
C ALA A 74 -7.35 -0.21 0.20
N ASP A 75 -7.19 0.68 1.18
CA ASP A 75 -8.29 1.20 2.00
C ASP A 75 -9.27 2.02 1.16
N PHE A 76 -8.76 2.81 0.21
CA PHE A 76 -9.60 3.52 -0.75
C PHE A 76 -10.43 2.56 -1.62
N LEU A 77 -9.83 1.49 -2.13
CA LEU A 77 -10.52 0.50 -2.95
C LEU A 77 -11.63 -0.22 -2.18
N ASP A 78 -11.39 -0.61 -0.94
CA ASP A 78 -12.41 -1.24 -0.10
C ASP A 78 -13.58 -0.28 0.22
N ALA A 79 -13.26 0.99 0.50
CA ALA A 79 -14.28 2.01 0.73
C ALA A 79 -15.14 2.24 -0.52
N ALA A 80 -14.51 2.30 -1.69
CA ALA A 80 -15.21 2.48 -2.95
C ALA A 80 -16.06 1.24 -3.33
N ALA A 81 -15.55 0.02 -3.14
CA ALA A 81 -16.31 -1.21 -3.32
C ALA A 81 -17.56 -1.24 -2.42
N THR A 82 -17.40 -0.86 -1.15
CA THR A 82 -18.51 -0.76 -0.19
C THR A 82 -19.58 0.24 -0.65
N ALA A 83 -19.17 1.41 -1.16
CA ALA A 83 -20.10 2.43 -1.62
C ALA A 83 -20.93 1.98 -2.83
N ILE A 84 -20.31 1.23 -3.74
CA ILE A 84 -20.99 0.66 -4.93
C ILE A 84 -22.01 -0.39 -4.48
N GLU A 85 -21.60 -1.35 -3.65
CA GLU A 85 -22.49 -2.40 -3.13
C GLU A 85 -23.72 -1.81 -2.39
N GLN A 86 -23.51 -0.72 -1.64
CA GLN A 86 -24.60 0.00 -0.98
C GLN A 86 -25.57 0.66 -1.98
N THR A 87 -25.03 1.26 -3.04
CA THR A 87 -25.83 1.90 -4.09
C THR A 87 -26.67 0.87 -4.86
N ASP A 88 -26.08 -0.27 -5.18
CA ASP A 88 -26.77 -1.38 -5.85
C ASP A 88 -27.87 -1.96 -4.96
N SER A 89 -27.60 -2.17 -3.67
CA SER A 89 -28.59 -2.65 -2.71
C SER A 89 -29.77 -1.69 -2.53
N ALA A 90 -29.50 -0.38 -2.47
CA ALA A 90 -30.54 0.65 -2.40
C ALA A 90 -31.41 0.67 -3.67
N SER A 91 -30.77 0.56 -4.84
CA SER A 91 -31.46 0.51 -6.12
C SER A 91 -32.36 -0.73 -6.24
N ALA A 92 -31.84 -1.92 -5.88
CA ALA A 92 -32.62 -3.15 -5.84
C ALA A 92 -33.83 -3.06 -4.90
N THR A 93 -33.65 -2.44 -3.73
CA THR A 93 -34.74 -2.20 -2.78
C THR A 93 -35.82 -1.28 -3.35
N SER A 94 -35.43 -0.23 -4.07
CA SER A 94 -36.36 0.69 -4.73
C SER A 94 -37.15 -0.02 -5.84
N ILE A 95 -36.49 -0.80 -6.68
CA ILE A 95 -37.14 -1.57 -7.76
C ILE A 95 -38.15 -2.56 -7.17
N ALA A 96 -37.78 -3.30 -6.12
CA ALA A 96 -38.67 -4.23 -5.45
C ALA A 96 -39.90 -3.55 -4.82
N ARG A 97 -39.79 -2.28 -4.42
CA ARG A 97 -40.90 -1.48 -3.88
C ARG A 97 -41.83 -0.95 -4.97
N VAL A 98 -41.29 -0.52 -6.12
CA VAL A 98 -42.08 0.00 -7.25
C VAL A 98 -42.76 -1.13 -8.05
N GLY A 99 -42.15 -2.32 -8.08
CA GLY A 99 -42.71 -3.50 -8.73
C GLY A 99 -43.81 -4.24 -7.93
N ARG A 100 -44.24 -3.72 -6.78
CA ARG A 100 -45.40 -4.17 -6.01
C ARG A 100 -46.51 -3.12 -6.10
#